data_AF-A0A7X7D768-F1
#
_entry.id   AF-A0A7X7D768-F1
#
_cell.length_a   1.000
_cell.length_b   1.000
_cell.length_c   1.000
_cell.angle_alpha   90.00
_cell.angle_beta   90.00
_cell.angle_gamma   90.00
#
_symmetry.space_group_name_H-M   'P 1'
#
loop_
_entity.id
_entity.type
_entity.pdbx_description
1 polymer ?
#
loop_
_entity_poly.entity_id
_entity_poly.type
_entity_poly.pdbx_seq_one_letter_code
_entity_poly.pdbx_strand_id
1 'polypeptide(L)'
;MTKPTPDWRKQITDALNRFTKDTEGFTLTIAHDDGLYRHMLFRAPEYTFGSYWFDLHTAPGTLTFRGDMGTWVFSRTEDMFSFFRVHQDRPGYGINPSYWAEKVIARDRHGDTDEYDRHVLARAVHERAVQYAEWKWPIGDDGEDRDLALAARAAFYRAVVREVLQSDELSYDHGNGDEAVSFLMEWTYEEPDRPRFVYSKWKLHRPFDEAYEFGRTSLGSHYLWACHAIAWGIDQYDRAVAGDTDTSSVPA
;
A
#
# COMPACT_ATOMS: atom_id res chain seq x y z
N MET A 1 28.03 0.78 3.94
CA MET A 1 26.91 0.58 4.88
C MET A 1 25.79 -0.09 4.13
N THR A 2 25.51 -1.36 4.44
CA THR A 2 24.33 -2.07 3.95
C THR A 2 23.08 -1.39 4.49
N LYS A 3 22.17 -1.00 3.58
CA LYS A 3 20.92 -0.29 3.87
C LYS A 3 20.08 -1.08 4.91
N PRO A 4 19.40 -0.43 5.86
CA PRO A 4 18.36 -1.11 6.64
C PRO A 4 17.18 -1.42 5.71
N THR A 5 16.93 -2.70 5.48
CA THR A 5 15.76 -3.22 4.76
C THR A 5 14.50 -2.90 5.57
N PRO A 6 13.38 -2.48 4.94
CA PRO A 6 12.09 -2.39 5.64
C PRO A 6 11.79 -3.73 6.35
N ASP A 7 11.50 -3.67 7.65
CA ASP A 7 11.14 -4.87 8.40
C ASP A 7 9.68 -5.23 8.15
N TRP A 8 9.43 -5.82 6.98
CA TRP A 8 8.11 -6.29 6.55
C TRP A 8 7.49 -7.27 7.56
N ARG A 9 8.28 -7.95 8.40
CA ARG A 9 7.76 -8.81 9.47
C ARG A 9 7.06 -8.00 10.55
N LYS A 10 7.59 -6.82 10.87
CA LYS A 10 6.95 -5.89 11.81
C LYS A 10 5.60 -5.42 11.28
N GLN A 11 5.52 -5.01 10.00
CA GLN A 11 4.25 -4.59 9.39
C GLN A 11 3.20 -5.71 9.37
N ILE A 12 3.58 -6.93 9.02
CA ILE A 12 2.68 -8.10 9.05
C ILE A 12 2.17 -8.36 10.48
N THR A 13 3.05 -8.25 11.47
CA THR A 13 2.72 -8.48 12.89
C THR A 13 1.80 -7.38 13.42
N ASP A 14 2.08 -6.12 13.12
CA ASP A 14 1.26 -4.99 13.52
C ASP A 14 -0.14 -5.08 12.90
N ALA A 15 -0.24 -5.47 11.63
CA ALA A 15 -1.51 -5.72 10.96
C ALA A 15 -2.28 -6.90 11.56
N LEU A 16 -1.59 -7.98 11.98
CA LEU A 16 -2.23 -9.12 12.66
C LEU A 16 -2.83 -8.70 14.00
N ASN A 17 -2.08 -7.93 14.79
CA ASN A 17 -2.54 -7.44 16.09
C ASN A 17 -3.76 -6.53 15.94
N ARG A 18 -3.74 -5.66 14.93
CA ARG A 18 -4.88 -4.81 14.58
C ARG A 18 -6.08 -5.64 14.15
N PHE A 19 -5.90 -6.55 13.19
CA PHE A 19 -6.96 -7.46 12.72
C PHE A 19 -7.62 -8.21 13.88
N THR A 20 -6.81 -8.85 14.73
CA THR A 20 -7.29 -9.62 15.89
C THR A 20 -8.17 -8.79 16.82
N LYS A 21 -7.78 -7.53 17.06
CA LYS A 21 -8.54 -6.60 17.89
C LYS A 21 -9.83 -6.15 17.19
N ASP A 22 -9.73 -5.79 15.90
CA ASP A 22 -10.83 -5.25 15.11
C ASP A 22 -11.94 -6.30 14.86
N THR A 23 -11.58 -7.59 14.82
CA THR A 23 -12.52 -8.70 14.58
C THR A 23 -12.90 -9.47 15.84
N GLU A 24 -12.60 -8.93 17.03
CA GLU A 24 -13.00 -9.58 18.29
C GLU A 24 -14.53 -9.75 18.34
N GLY A 25 -14.99 -10.97 18.58
CA GLY A 25 -16.42 -11.32 18.60
C GLY A 25 -17.09 -11.43 17.24
N PHE A 26 -16.35 -11.39 16.13
CA PHE A 26 -16.92 -11.63 14.81
C PHE A 26 -17.45 -13.07 14.68
N THR A 27 -18.53 -13.20 13.93
CA THR A 27 -19.16 -14.49 13.62
C THR A 27 -19.20 -14.71 12.11
N LEU A 28 -19.11 -15.98 11.71
CA LEU A 28 -19.31 -16.41 10.34
C LEU A 28 -20.80 -16.65 10.07
N THR A 29 -21.31 -16.08 8.99
CA THR A 29 -22.55 -16.52 8.32
C THR A 29 -22.22 -17.06 6.92
N ILE A 30 -22.60 -18.31 6.62
CA ILE A 30 -22.52 -18.86 5.27
C ILE A 30 -23.84 -18.53 4.55
N ALA A 31 -23.83 -17.56 3.63
CA ALA A 31 -25.02 -17.19 2.87
C ALA A 31 -25.22 -18.04 1.62
N HIS A 32 -24.14 -18.58 1.05
CA HIS A 32 -24.20 -19.48 -0.08
C HIS A 32 -22.97 -20.40 -0.09
N ASP A 33 -23.17 -21.68 -0.39
CA ASP A 33 -22.12 -22.66 -0.56
C ASP A 33 -22.56 -23.72 -1.59
N ASP A 34 -22.06 -23.60 -2.82
CA ASP A 34 -22.26 -24.55 -3.91
C ASP A 34 -20.92 -24.81 -4.62
N GLY A 35 -20.15 -25.75 -4.07
CA GLY A 35 -18.87 -26.17 -4.63
C GLY A 35 -17.85 -25.04 -4.59
N LEU A 36 -17.56 -24.43 -5.75
CA LEU A 36 -16.61 -23.31 -5.88
C LEU A 36 -17.29 -21.94 -5.74
N TYR A 37 -18.62 -21.89 -5.76
CA TYR A 37 -19.40 -20.67 -5.57
C TYR A 37 -19.75 -20.52 -4.09
N ARG A 38 -19.03 -19.64 -3.38
CA ARG A 38 -19.20 -19.46 -1.93
C ARG A 38 -19.43 -17.98 -1.63
N HIS A 39 -20.24 -17.72 -0.62
CA HIS A 39 -20.47 -16.38 -0.07
C HIS A 39 -20.53 -16.46 1.46
N MET A 40 -19.52 -15.86 2.08
CA MET A 40 -19.31 -15.86 3.51
C MET A 40 -19.32 -14.43 4.03
N LEU A 41 -20.01 -14.18 5.13
CA LEU A 41 -20.11 -12.87 5.76
C LEU A 41 -19.52 -12.91 7.16
N PHE A 42 -18.70 -11.92 7.47
CA PHE A 42 -17.99 -11.80 8.75
C PHE A 42 -18.27 -10.45 9.38
N ARG A 43 -18.91 -10.48 10.55
CA ARG A 43 -19.35 -9.28 11.27
C ARG A 43 -19.56 -9.57 12.76
N ALA A 44 -19.48 -8.52 13.57
CA ALA A 44 -19.90 -8.58 14.97
C ALA A 44 -21.43 -8.75 15.07
N PRO A 45 -21.94 -9.48 16.09
CA PRO A 45 -23.38 -9.70 16.29
C PRO A 45 -24.14 -8.45 16.71
N GLU A 46 -23.46 -7.46 17.28
CA GLU A 46 -24.03 -6.17 17.69
C GLU A 46 -23.34 -5.02 16.95
N TYR A 47 -24.07 -3.93 16.69
CA TYR A 47 -23.52 -2.76 16.03
C TYR A 47 -22.48 -2.07 16.94
N THR A 48 -21.21 -2.21 16.60
CA THR A 48 -20.11 -1.46 17.18
C THR A 48 -19.77 -0.27 16.29
N PHE A 49 -19.42 0.87 16.89
CA PHE A 49 -18.93 2.02 16.13
C PHE A 49 -17.61 1.65 15.43
N GLY A 50 -17.57 1.74 14.09
CA GLY A 50 -16.43 1.27 13.28
C GLY A 50 -16.52 -0.23 12.95
N SER A 51 -17.60 -0.66 12.28
CA SER A 51 -17.85 -2.07 11.99
C SER A 51 -16.89 -2.60 10.92
N TYR A 52 -15.74 -3.18 11.29
CA TYR A 52 -14.75 -3.76 10.36
C TYR A 52 -15.20 -5.03 9.61
N TRP A 53 -16.45 -5.07 9.15
CA TRP A 53 -17.05 -6.21 8.48
C TRP A 53 -16.35 -6.51 7.15
N PHE A 54 -16.42 -7.76 6.73
CA PHE A 54 -16.01 -8.16 5.40
C PHE A 54 -16.75 -9.42 4.93
N ASP A 55 -16.81 -9.58 3.62
CA ASP A 55 -17.36 -10.72 2.92
C ASP A 55 -16.27 -11.38 2.07
N LEU A 56 -16.36 -12.70 1.93
CA LEU A 56 -15.59 -13.47 0.96
C LEU A 56 -16.55 -14.09 -0.07
N HIS A 57 -16.28 -13.82 -1.34
CA HIS A 57 -16.96 -14.44 -2.46
C HIS A 57 -15.97 -15.26 -3.28
N THR A 58 -16.33 -16.47 -3.67
CA THR A 58 -15.54 -17.26 -4.63
C THR A 58 -16.36 -17.69 -5.83
N ALA A 59 -15.66 -17.82 -6.95
CA ALA A 59 -16.10 -18.52 -8.15
C ALA A 59 -14.86 -19.22 -8.76
N PRO A 60 -15.01 -20.11 -9.75
CA PRO A 60 -13.86 -20.74 -10.39
C PRO A 60 -12.83 -19.70 -10.85
N GLY A 61 -11.61 -19.79 -10.33
CA GLY A 61 -10.52 -18.88 -10.70
C GLY A 61 -10.45 -17.56 -9.92
N THR A 62 -11.43 -17.23 -9.08
CA THR A 62 -11.52 -15.90 -8.43
C THR A 62 -11.93 -15.94 -6.96
N LEU A 63 -11.31 -15.05 -6.17
CA LEU A 63 -11.76 -14.69 -4.83
C LEU A 63 -11.91 -13.19 -4.76
N THR A 64 -13.07 -12.73 -4.30
CA THR A 64 -13.34 -11.33 -4.00
C THR A 64 -13.47 -11.16 -2.49
N PHE A 65 -12.57 -10.36 -1.92
CA PHE A 65 -12.75 -9.78 -0.60
C PHE A 65 -13.47 -8.44 -0.76
N ARG A 66 -14.43 -8.16 0.12
CA ARG A 66 -15.14 -6.88 0.17
C ARG A 66 -15.42 -6.51 1.61
N GLY A 67 -15.13 -5.29 2.02
CA GLY A 67 -15.49 -4.82 3.36
C GLY A 67 -15.01 -3.40 3.62
N ASP A 68 -14.99 -3.04 4.90
CA ASP A 68 -14.54 -1.71 5.34
C ASP A 68 -13.04 -1.46 5.07
N MET A 69 -12.25 -2.53 4.90
CA MET A 69 -10.84 -2.46 4.47
C MET A 69 -10.67 -2.51 2.94
N GLY A 70 -11.71 -2.11 2.20
CA GLY A 70 -11.72 -2.02 0.75
C GLY A 70 -12.21 -3.29 0.05
N THR A 71 -12.02 -3.32 -1.26
CA THR A 71 -12.37 -4.46 -2.13
C THR A 71 -11.15 -4.94 -2.87
N TRP A 72 -10.90 -6.25 -2.84
CA TRP A 72 -9.74 -6.89 -3.47
C TRP A 72 -10.19 -8.13 -4.23
N VAL A 73 -9.83 -8.21 -5.51
CA VAL A 73 -10.13 -9.36 -6.37
C VAL A 73 -8.83 -10.06 -6.74
N PHE A 74 -8.73 -11.34 -6.38
CA PHE A 74 -7.58 -12.19 -6.63
C PHE A 74 -7.90 -13.25 -7.68
N SER A 75 -6.91 -13.66 -8.48
CA SER A 75 -7.04 -14.79 -9.40
C SER A 75 -5.75 -15.59 -9.51
N ARG A 76 -5.85 -16.93 -9.39
CA ARG A 76 -4.70 -17.82 -9.54
C ARG A 76 -5.02 -19.27 -9.90
N THR A 77 -5.81 -19.97 -9.08
CA THR A 77 -6.19 -21.38 -9.24
C THR A 77 -7.71 -21.50 -9.36
N GLU A 78 -8.20 -22.65 -9.83
CA GLU A 78 -9.64 -22.90 -9.94
C GLU A 78 -10.35 -22.78 -8.58
N ASP A 79 -9.84 -23.43 -7.54
CA ASP A 79 -10.28 -23.20 -6.16
C ASP A 79 -9.34 -22.22 -5.45
N MET A 80 -9.83 -21.00 -5.24
CA MET A 80 -9.03 -19.95 -4.60
C MET A 80 -8.87 -20.14 -3.08
N PHE A 81 -9.78 -20.85 -2.39
CA PHE A 81 -9.54 -21.19 -0.98
C PHE A 81 -8.32 -22.09 -0.85
N SER A 82 -8.22 -23.11 -1.69
CA SER A 82 -7.03 -23.97 -1.77
C SER A 82 -5.75 -23.17 -2.02
N PHE A 83 -5.76 -22.13 -2.86
CA PHE A 83 -4.59 -21.26 -3.06
C PHE A 83 -4.15 -20.53 -1.77
N PHE A 84 -5.09 -19.98 -1.00
CA PHE A 84 -4.78 -19.24 0.23
C PHE A 84 -4.42 -20.16 1.40
N ARG A 85 -4.86 -21.42 1.41
CA ARG A 85 -4.51 -22.44 2.42
C ARG A 85 -3.04 -22.84 2.41
N VAL A 86 -2.40 -22.93 1.23
CA VAL A 86 -1.03 -23.48 1.00
C VAL A 86 0.07 -22.80 1.84
N HIS A 87 -0.23 -21.67 2.49
CA HIS A 87 0.72 -20.96 3.33
C HIS A 87 0.40 -21.00 4.83
N GLN A 88 -0.74 -21.56 5.27
CA GLN A 88 -1.12 -21.63 6.68
C GLN A 88 -0.30 -22.66 7.48
N ASP A 89 0.27 -23.66 6.81
CA ASP A 89 1.00 -24.77 7.43
C ASP A 89 2.41 -24.39 7.92
N ARG A 90 2.86 -23.15 7.69
CA ARG A 90 4.20 -22.68 8.05
C ARG A 90 4.22 -22.03 9.43
N PRO A 91 4.95 -22.59 10.42
CA PRO A 91 5.09 -21.96 11.73
C PRO A 91 5.65 -20.55 11.61
N GLY A 92 4.88 -19.55 12.05
CA GLY A 92 5.27 -18.13 12.04
C GLY A 92 5.01 -17.37 10.74
N TYR A 93 4.41 -17.98 9.71
CA TYR A 93 4.07 -17.31 8.45
C TYR A 93 2.64 -17.67 8.01
N GLY A 94 1.62 -17.10 8.66
CA GLY A 94 0.21 -17.38 8.36
C GLY A 94 -0.30 -16.79 7.03
N ILE A 95 0.42 -15.82 6.45
CA ILE A 95 0.07 -15.17 5.18
C ILE A 95 1.33 -14.93 4.32
N ASN A 96 1.14 -14.76 3.01
CA ASN A 96 2.22 -14.36 2.08
C ASN A 96 1.82 -13.11 1.26
N PRO A 97 1.83 -11.92 1.88
CA PRO A 97 1.19 -10.73 1.31
C PRO A 97 1.82 -10.27 0.01
N SER A 98 3.15 -10.29 -0.08
CA SER A 98 3.87 -9.88 -1.30
C SER A 98 3.52 -10.77 -2.48
N TYR A 99 3.45 -12.09 -2.28
CA TYR A 99 3.09 -13.02 -3.35
C TYR A 99 1.60 -12.93 -3.72
N TRP A 100 0.73 -12.76 -2.72
CA TRP A 100 -0.70 -12.58 -2.96
C TRP A 100 -0.98 -11.27 -3.71
N ALA A 101 -0.16 -10.23 -3.50
CA ALA A 101 -0.33 -8.93 -4.14
C ALA A 101 -0.14 -9.03 -5.66
N GLU A 102 0.79 -9.88 -6.10
CA GLU A 102 0.98 -10.19 -7.52
C GLU A 102 -0.27 -10.82 -8.18
N LYS A 103 -1.19 -11.37 -7.38
CA LYS A 103 -2.39 -12.07 -7.86
C LYS A 103 -3.65 -11.20 -7.80
N VAL A 104 -3.52 -9.96 -7.33
CA VAL A 104 -4.61 -8.97 -7.35
C VAL A 104 -4.85 -8.53 -8.80
N ILE A 105 -6.05 -8.81 -9.31
CA ILE A 105 -6.49 -8.44 -10.67
C ILE A 105 -7.42 -7.22 -10.69
N ALA A 106 -8.03 -6.88 -9.56
CA ALA A 106 -8.78 -5.64 -9.36
C ALA A 106 -8.76 -5.24 -7.88
N ARG A 107 -8.82 -3.94 -7.62
CA ARG A 107 -8.82 -3.34 -6.28
C ARG A 107 -9.70 -2.09 -6.25
N ASP A 108 -10.10 -1.67 -5.05
CA ASP A 108 -10.84 -0.43 -4.84
C ASP A 108 -10.03 0.80 -5.32
N ARG A 109 -10.73 1.87 -5.72
CA ARG A 109 -10.17 3.14 -6.18
C ARG A 109 -9.29 3.82 -5.14
N HIS A 110 -9.58 3.60 -3.85
CA HIS A 110 -8.84 4.12 -2.70
C HIS A 110 -8.14 3.01 -1.89
N GLY A 111 -8.19 1.77 -2.38
CA GLY A 111 -7.53 0.61 -1.78
C GLY A 111 -6.12 0.49 -2.31
N ASP A 112 -5.25 1.42 -1.95
CA ASP A 112 -3.84 1.30 -2.31
C ASP A 112 -3.21 0.13 -1.55
N THR A 113 -2.47 -0.71 -2.29
CA THR A 113 -1.59 -1.73 -1.72
C THR A 113 -0.34 -1.11 -1.13
N ASP A 114 -0.26 0.21 -1.03
CA ASP A 114 0.86 0.98 -0.53
C ASP A 114 0.36 2.02 0.49
N GLU A 115 0.88 1.99 1.72
CA GLU A 115 0.56 2.97 2.76
C GLU A 115 1.61 4.10 2.77
N TYR A 116 1.15 5.34 2.96
CA TYR A 116 2.00 6.52 3.03
C TYR A 116 3.03 6.43 4.17
N ASP A 117 4.31 6.34 3.82
CA ASP A 117 5.45 6.40 4.75
C ASP A 117 6.28 7.65 4.47
N ARG A 118 6.41 8.55 5.44
CA ARG A 118 7.18 9.81 5.33
C ARG A 118 8.63 9.57 4.92
N HIS A 119 9.28 8.54 5.44
CA HIS A 119 10.66 8.23 5.09
C HIS A 119 10.78 7.67 3.67
N VAL A 120 9.77 6.94 3.20
CA VAL A 120 9.68 6.52 1.80
C VAL A 120 9.41 7.71 0.89
N LEU A 121 8.45 8.58 1.22
CA LEU A 121 8.16 9.78 0.44
C LEU A 121 9.36 10.73 0.42
N ALA A 122 9.96 11.04 1.58
CA ALA A 122 11.15 11.88 1.66
C ALA A 122 12.32 11.30 0.86
N ARG A 123 12.46 9.97 0.81
CA ARG A 123 13.44 9.29 -0.03
C ARG A 123 13.11 9.42 -1.51
N ALA A 124 11.85 9.22 -1.90
CA ALA A 124 11.41 9.36 -3.29
C ALA A 124 11.58 10.82 -3.78
N VAL A 125 11.25 11.80 -2.95
CA VAL A 125 11.52 13.23 -3.18
C VAL A 125 13.02 13.46 -3.37
N HIS A 126 13.87 12.89 -2.51
CA HIS A 126 15.32 13.00 -2.66
C HIS A 126 15.83 12.36 -3.96
N GLU A 127 15.42 11.13 -4.27
CA GLU A 127 15.83 10.42 -5.49
C GLU A 127 15.38 11.15 -6.75
N ARG A 128 14.14 11.64 -6.79
CA ARG A 128 13.65 12.47 -7.90
C ARG A 128 14.40 13.78 -8.01
N ALA A 129 14.69 14.45 -6.88
CA ALA A 129 15.48 15.68 -6.89
C ALA A 129 16.86 15.45 -7.50
N VAL A 130 17.51 14.32 -7.19
CA VAL A 130 18.79 13.94 -7.80
C VAL A 130 18.66 13.74 -9.30
N GLN A 131 17.70 12.93 -9.75
CA GLN A 131 17.48 12.66 -11.19
C GLN A 131 17.18 13.94 -11.97
N TYR A 132 16.31 14.80 -11.42
CA TYR A 132 15.96 16.08 -12.03
C TYR A 132 17.18 17.00 -12.13
N ALA A 133 17.98 17.09 -11.07
CA ALA A 133 19.19 17.91 -11.04
C ALA A 133 20.27 17.39 -12.01
N GLU A 134 20.38 16.06 -12.17
CA GLU A 134 21.29 15.43 -13.12
C GLU A 134 20.92 15.72 -14.57
N TRP A 135 19.64 15.60 -14.91
CA TRP A 135 19.13 15.91 -16.23
C TRP A 135 19.19 17.41 -16.55
N LYS A 136 18.86 18.27 -15.57
CA LYS A 136 18.73 19.72 -15.76
C LYS A 136 20.07 20.45 -15.80
N TRP A 137 20.99 20.08 -14.91
CA TRP A 137 22.32 20.66 -14.81
C TRP A 137 23.37 19.55 -14.93
N PRO A 138 23.54 18.94 -16.12
CA PRO A 138 24.56 17.91 -16.33
C PRO A 138 25.95 18.48 -16.03
N ILE A 139 26.80 17.67 -15.39
CA ILE A 139 28.18 18.06 -15.10
C ILE A 139 29.04 17.61 -16.28
N GLY A 140 29.58 18.57 -17.03
CA GLY A 140 30.57 18.35 -18.09
C GLY A 140 31.99 18.16 -17.54
N ASP A 141 32.93 17.85 -18.44
CA ASP A 141 34.35 17.68 -18.12
C ASP A 141 35.12 19.01 -18.02
N ASP A 142 34.52 20.13 -18.44
CA ASP A 142 35.08 21.48 -18.46
C ASP A 142 34.81 22.27 -17.17
N GLY A 143 35.82 22.99 -16.68
CA GLY A 143 35.83 23.56 -15.33
C GLY A 143 34.76 24.62 -15.04
N GLU A 144 34.55 25.57 -15.95
CA GLU A 144 33.63 26.71 -15.71
C GLU A 144 32.15 26.28 -15.77
N ASP A 145 31.78 25.45 -16.74
CA ASP A 145 30.41 24.89 -16.86
C ASP A 145 30.12 23.87 -15.75
N ARG A 146 31.14 23.13 -15.29
CA ARG A 146 31.04 22.25 -14.13
C ARG A 146 30.76 23.02 -12.83
N ASP A 147 31.48 24.10 -12.57
CA ASP A 147 31.30 24.87 -11.34
C ASP A 147 29.93 25.55 -11.28
N LEU A 148 29.45 26.06 -12.42
CA LEU A 148 28.09 26.59 -12.56
C LEU A 148 27.02 25.52 -12.34
N ALA A 149 27.19 24.32 -12.92
CA ALA A 149 26.27 23.20 -12.71
C ALA A 149 26.25 22.75 -11.25
N LEU A 150 27.41 22.64 -10.60
CA LEU A 150 27.52 22.30 -9.17
C LEU A 150 26.84 23.35 -8.28
N ALA A 151 27.04 24.64 -8.57
CA ALA A 151 26.39 25.72 -7.84
C ALA A 151 24.87 25.70 -7.98
N ALA A 152 24.36 25.44 -9.19
CA ALA A 152 22.93 25.32 -9.47
C ALA A 152 22.30 24.11 -8.75
N ARG A 153 22.92 22.93 -8.82
CA ARG A 153 22.48 21.74 -8.07
C ARG A 153 22.45 22.00 -6.56
N ALA A 154 23.49 22.65 -6.02
CA ALA A 154 23.55 22.97 -4.60
C ALA A 154 22.45 23.95 -4.17
N ALA A 155 22.13 24.95 -4.99
CA ALA A 155 21.02 25.86 -4.73
C ALA A 155 19.67 25.15 -4.76
N PHE A 156 19.46 24.28 -5.75
CA PHE A 156 18.26 23.46 -5.88
C PHE A 156 18.06 22.52 -4.68
N TYR A 157 19.09 21.76 -4.28
CA TYR A 157 18.98 20.86 -3.12
C TYR A 157 18.69 21.59 -1.82
N ARG A 158 19.25 22.79 -1.63
CA ARG A 158 18.92 23.63 -0.46
C ARG A 158 17.44 24.01 -0.44
N ALA A 159 16.87 24.36 -1.59
CA ALA A 159 15.44 24.66 -1.70
C ALA A 159 14.59 23.41 -1.38
N VAL A 160 14.90 22.26 -1.99
CA VAL A 160 14.19 20.99 -1.71
C VAL A 160 14.25 20.61 -0.22
N VAL A 161 15.40 20.74 0.43
CA VAL A 161 15.50 20.41 1.86
C VAL A 161 14.65 21.37 2.69
N ARG A 162 14.78 22.67 2.47
CA ARG A 162 14.15 23.70 3.32
C ARG A 162 12.65 23.80 3.11
N GLU A 163 12.23 23.78 1.86
CA GLU A 163 10.86 24.11 1.46
C GLU A 163 9.99 22.86 1.29
N VAL A 164 10.60 21.70 1.06
CA VAL A 164 9.84 20.44 0.85
C VAL A 164 10.06 19.49 2.02
N LEU A 165 11.29 19.01 2.26
CA LEU A 165 11.53 17.97 3.28
C LEU A 165 11.33 18.44 4.73
N GLN A 166 11.52 19.74 4.98
CA GLN A 166 11.30 20.39 6.27
C GLN A 166 9.95 21.10 6.38
N SER A 167 9.08 20.96 5.38
CA SER A 167 7.73 21.55 5.40
C SER A 167 6.80 20.84 6.38
N ASP A 168 5.79 21.57 6.86
CA ASP A 168 4.75 21.04 7.72
C ASP A 168 3.78 20.13 6.93
N GLU A 169 3.65 20.38 5.63
CA GLU A 169 2.86 19.60 4.66
C GLU A 169 3.43 18.19 4.43
N LEU A 170 4.73 18.00 4.68
CA LEU A 170 5.34 16.67 4.75
C LEU A 170 5.40 16.12 6.18
N SER A 171 4.88 16.80 7.21
CA SER A 171 4.95 16.37 8.63
C SER A 171 3.95 15.25 8.98
N TYR A 172 4.19 14.55 10.10
CA TYR A 172 3.46 13.34 10.52
C TYR A 172 1.99 13.61 10.91
N ASP A 173 1.62 14.87 11.15
CA ASP A 173 0.38 15.24 11.84
C ASP A 173 -0.76 15.65 10.87
N HIS A 174 -0.49 15.69 9.56
CA HIS A 174 -1.46 16.08 8.54
C HIS A 174 -1.77 14.93 7.59
N GLY A 175 -2.99 14.40 7.71
CA GLY A 175 -3.74 13.77 6.62
C GLY A 175 -3.16 12.51 5.99
N ASN A 176 -3.94 11.89 5.12
CA ASN A 176 -3.46 10.80 4.25
C ASN A 176 -2.42 11.36 3.25
N GLY A 177 -1.70 10.48 2.55
CA GLY A 177 -0.64 10.87 1.61
C GLY A 177 -1.06 11.80 0.47
N ASP A 178 -2.36 12.02 0.26
CA ASP A 178 -2.91 12.85 -0.82
C ASP A 178 -2.56 14.33 -0.68
N GLU A 179 -2.52 14.86 0.55
CA GLU A 179 -2.16 16.27 0.80
C GLU A 179 -0.68 16.52 0.52
N ALA A 180 0.19 15.62 0.96
CA ALA A 180 1.63 15.69 0.69
C ALA A 180 1.94 15.52 -0.81
N VAL A 181 1.23 14.63 -1.51
CA VAL A 181 1.34 14.47 -2.96
C VAL A 181 0.87 15.74 -3.69
N SER A 182 -0.27 16.31 -3.29
CA SER A 182 -0.78 17.55 -3.89
C SER A 182 0.19 18.71 -3.70
N PHE A 183 0.72 18.87 -2.49
CA PHE A 183 1.76 19.85 -2.16
C PHE A 183 3.00 19.70 -3.06
N LEU A 184 3.50 18.47 -3.24
CA LEU A 184 4.67 18.20 -4.08
C LEU A 184 4.41 18.55 -5.56
N MET A 185 3.23 18.20 -6.09
CA MET A 185 2.86 18.49 -7.47
C MET A 185 2.72 20.00 -7.74
N GLU A 186 2.35 20.78 -6.72
CA GLU A 186 2.21 22.23 -6.79
C GLU A 186 3.52 22.98 -6.51
N TRP A 187 4.48 22.36 -5.81
CA TRP A 187 5.76 22.99 -5.50
C TRP A 187 6.56 23.31 -6.76
N THR A 188 7.10 24.53 -6.80
CA THR A 188 7.88 25.04 -7.93
C THR A 188 9.21 25.60 -7.48
N TYR A 189 10.27 25.33 -8.24
CA TYR A 189 11.58 25.92 -8.04
C TYR A 189 11.86 27.06 -9.02
N GLU A 190 12.34 28.19 -8.53
CA GLU A 190 12.86 29.30 -9.33
C GLU A 190 14.39 29.36 -9.21
N GLU A 191 15.09 29.30 -10.36
CA GLU A 191 16.55 29.41 -10.40
C GLU A 191 17.00 30.84 -10.01
N PRO A 192 17.89 31.01 -9.01
CA PRO A 192 18.47 32.31 -8.70
C PRO A 192 19.36 32.80 -9.86
N ASP A 193 19.09 34.01 -10.36
CA ASP A 193 19.99 34.83 -11.20
C ASP A 193 20.53 34.23 -12.51
N ARG A 194 19.66 33.76 -13.43
CA ARG A 194 20.05 33.64 -14.86
C ARG A 194 19.80 34.94 -15.65
N PRO A 195 20.74 35.42 -16.49
CA PRO A 195 20.59 36.66 -17.23
C PRO A 195 19.44 36.62 -18.25
N ARG A 196 18.82 37.80 -18.35
CA ARG A 196 17.51 38.13 -18.88
C ARG A 196 17.41 38.08 -20.40
N PHE A 197 17.41 36.92 -21.05
CA PHE A 197 16.88 36.79 -22.42
C PHE A 197 16.37 35.38 -22.77
N VAL A 198 15.21 34.98 -22.23
CA VAL A 198 14.27 34.08 -22.95
C VAL A 198 12.85 34.45 -22.54
N TYR A 199 11.99 34.72 -23.52
CA TYR A 199 10.57 35.01 -23.32
C TYR A 199 9.81 33.79 -22.75
N SER A 200 8.75 34.09 -22.01
CA SER A 200 7.61 33.23 -21.64
C SER A 200 7.77 32.29 -20.43
N LYS A 201 6.72 32.27 -19.58
CA LYS A 201 6.06 31.16 -18.84
C LYS A 201 6.86 30.00 -18.19
N TRP A 202 8.15 29.83 -18.45
CA TRP A 202 8.97 28.64 -18.19
C TRP A 202 10.02 28.81 -17.08
N LYS A 203 9.91 29.86 -16.25
CA LYS A 203 10.84 30.11 -15.13
C LYS A 203 10.63 29.19 -13.93
N LEU A 204 9.46 28.57 -13.82
CA LEU A 204 9.06 27.74 -12.69
C LEU A 204 9.28 26.27 -13.06
N HIS A 205 10.19 25.62 -12.36
CA HIS A 205 10.47 24.20 -12.49
C HIS A 205 9.55 23.38 -11.60
N ARG A 206 8.95 22.31 -12.13
CA ARG A 206 8.11 21.36 -11.39
C ARG A 206 8.79 19.99 -11.32
N PRO A 207 9.75 19.79 -10.41
CA PRO A 207 10.52 18.55 -10.36
C PRO A 207 9.73 17.35 -9.81
N PHE A 208 8.58 17.59 -9.17
CA PHE A 208 7.75 16.58 -8.51
C PHE A 208 6.31 16.55 -9.08
N ASP A 209 6.12 16.95 -10.34
CA ASP A 209 4.83 16.83 -11.04
C ASP A 209 4.32 15.39 -11.16
N GLU A 210 5.21 14.42 -11.06
CA GLU A 210 4.94 12.97 -10.97
C GLU A 210 4.88 12.44 -9.53
N ALA A 211 4.70 13.30 -8.51
CA ALA A 211 4.72 12.86 -7.12
C ALA A 211 3.64 11.82 -6.75
N TYR A 212 2.59 11.67 -7.58
CA TYR A 212 1.62 10.57 -7.46
C TYR A 212 2.25 9.18 -7.63
N GLU A 213 3.50 9.10 -8.13
CA GLU A 213 4.29 7.87 -8.22
C GLU A 213 5.24 7.66 -7.03
N PHE A 214 5.39 8.66 -6.15
CA PHE A 214 6.26 8.56 -4.97
C PHE A 214 5.54 7.76 -3.87
N GLY A 215 6.27 6.89 -3.16
CA GLY A 215 5.71 6.21 -1.98
C GLY A 215 5.23 4.76 -2.17
N ARG A 216 5.25 4.21 -3.40
CA ARG A 216 4.82 2.83 -3.68
C ARG A 216 5.83 1.76 -3.24
N THR A 217 6.05 1.57 -1.93
CA THR A 217 6.96 0.50 -1.43
C THR A 217 6.61 -0.15 -0.08
N SER A 218 5.54 0.25 0.62
CA SER A 218 5.03 -0.47 1.81
C SER A 218 3.83 -1.32 1.40
N LEU A 219 3.48 -2.40 2.10
CA LEU A 219 2.18 -3.03 1.84
C LEU A 219 1.11 -2.26 2.61
N GLY A 220 0.08 -1.78 1.91
CA GLY A 220 -1.03 -0.99 2.45
C GLY A 220 -1.63 -1.64 3.70
N SER A 221 -1.84 -0.90 4.78
CA SER A 221 -2.40 -1.46 6.02
C SER A 221 -3.74 -2.16 5.80
N HIS A 222 -4.60 -1.62 4.94
CA HIS A 222 -5.86 -2.24 4.54
C HIS A 222 -5.65 -3.56 3.78
N TYR A 223 -4.64 -3.61 2.91
CA TYR A 223 -4.30 -4.84 2.18
C TYR A 223 -3.75 -5.93 3.12
N LEU A 224 -2.86 -5.57 4.05
CA LEU A 224 -2.34 -6.49 5.06
C LEU A 224 -3.45 -7.00 5.98
N TRP A 225 -4.37 -6.12 6.38
CA TRP A 225 -5.56 -6.51 7.15
C TRP A 225 -6.43 -7.48 6.35
N ALA A 226 -6.70 -7.19 5.07
CA ALA A 226 -7.47 -8.07 4.19
C ALA A 226 -6.81 -9.45 4.00
N CYS A 227 -5.48 -9.51 3.93
CA CYS A 227 -4.75 -10.79 3.87
C CYS A 227 -5.01 -11.65 5.12
N HIS A 228 -4.93 -11.06 6.32
CA HIS A 228 -5.26 -11.76 7.56
C HIS A 228 -6.73 -12.18 7.62
N ALA A 229 -7.62 -11.31 7.17
CA ALA A 229 -9.06 -11.59 7.10
C ALA A 229 -9.41 -12.75 6.15
N ILE A 230 -8.76 -12.83 4.99
CA ILE A 230 -8.93 -13.97 4.06
C ILE A 230 -8.46 -15.27 4.73
N ALA A 231 -7.26 -15.27 5.32
CA ALA A 231 -6.71 -16.46 5.95
C ALA A 231 -7.58 -16.94 7.12
N TRP A 232 -7.96 -16.02 8.01
CA TRP A 232 -8.83 -16.30 9.14
C TRP A 232 -10.24 -16.72 8.70
N GLY A 233 -10.82 -16.05 7.71
CA GLY A 233 -12.15 -16.37 7.21
C GLY A 233 -12.25 -17.77 6.60
N ILE A 234 -11.20 -18.20 5.89
CA ILE A 234 -11.09 -19.58 5.37
C ILE A 234 -10.96 -20.59 6.52
N ASP A 235 -10.18 -20.29 7.57
CA ASP A 235 -10.10 -21.17 8.76
C ASP A 235 -11.47 -21.30 9.47
N GLN A 236 -12.23 -20.21 9.58
CA GLN A 236 -13.60 -20.28 10.12
C GLN A 236 -14.54 -21.12 9.25
N TYR A 237 -14.43 -21.02 7.92
CA TYR A 237 -15.16 -21.89 6.99
C TYR A 237 -14.86 -23.36 7.26
N ASP A 238 -13.58 -23.70 7.27
CA ASP A 238 -13.10 -25.07 7.34
C ASP A 238 -13.54 -25.72 8.66
N ARG A 239 -13.53 -24.95 9.76
CA ARG A 239 -14.07 -25.39 11.06
C ARG A 239 -15.57 -25.60 11.06
N ALA A 240 -16.32 -24.71 10.43
CA ALA A 240 -17.78 -24.82 10.34
C ALA A 240 -18.18 -26.07 9.53
N VAL A 241 -17.55 -26.28 8.37
CA VAL A 241 -17.80 -27.46 7.51
C VAL A 241 -17.36 -28.75 8.20
N ALA A 242 -16.20 -28.77 8.86
CA ALA A 242 -15.74 -29.94 9.60
C ALA A 242 -16.71 -30.30 10.76
N GLY A 243 -17.22 -29.31 11.48
CA GLY A 243 -18.22 -29.50 12.53
C GLY A 243 -19.57 -30.02 12.01
N ASP A 244 -20.00 -29.57 10.82
CA ASP A 244 -21.22 -30.07 10.17
C ASP A 244 -21.09 -31.54 9.74
N THR A 245 -19.91 -31.94 9.24
CA THR A 245 -19.65 -33.35 8.89
C THR A 245 -19.64 -34.30 10.10
N ASP A 246 -19.29 -33.82 11.29
CA ASP A 246 -19.25 -34.63 12.52
C ASP A 246 -20.66 -34.89 13.09
N THR A 247 -21.67 -34.10 12.70
CA THR A 247 -23.07 -34.30 13.09
C THR A 247 -23.87 -35.19 12.13
N SER A 248 -23.29 -35.57 10.99
CA SER A 248 -23.94 -36.36 9.94
C SER A 248 -23.65 -37.88 9.99
N SER A 249 -22.90 -38.35 10.98
CA SER A 249 -22.80 -39.78 11.36
C SER A 249 -23.27 -39.92 12.82
N VAL A 250 -24.46 -40.41 13.13
CA VAL A 250 -24.97 -41.77 12.91
C VAL A 250 -26.52 -41.76 12.90
N PRO A 251 -27.19 -42.33 11.88
CA PRO A 251 -28.47 -42.99 12.06
C PRO A 251 -28.33 -44.52 12.07
N ALA A 252 -28.94 -45.10 13.11
CA ALA A 252 -29.14 -46.52 13.47
C ALA A 252 -27.93 -47.31 13.98
#